data_AF-A0A7Z9HST9-F1
#
_entry.id   AF-A0A7Z9HST9-F1
#
_cell.length_a   1.000
_cell.length_b   1.000
_cell.length_c   1.000
_cell.angle_alpha   90.00
_cell.angle_beta   90.00
_cell.angle_gamma   90.00
#
_symmetry.space_group_name_H-M   'P 1'
#
loop_
_entity.id
_entity.type
_entity.pdbx_description
1 polymer ?
#
loop_
_entity_poly.entity_id
_entity_poly.type
_entity_poly.pdbx_seq_one_letter_code
_entity_poly.pdbx_strand_id
1 'polypeptide(L)'
;MQVEDLVIANGAGEKLSGTGKVSSEFFTHLAAYEERPDIQSVVHAHPPKVIGLTLAGHSLTELLLPEVVFAVGGIPTTEYATPGSKEGGMVIRELIR
;
A
#
# COMPACT_ATOMS: atom_id res chain seq x y z
N MET A 1 6.00 13.10 -16.04
CA MET A 1 7.00 12.72 -15.02
C MET A 1 8.34 12.61 -15.71
N GLN A 2 9.33 13.29 -15.14
CA GLN A 2 10.75 13.15 -15.45
C GLN A 2 11.46 12.54 -14.24
N VAL A 3 12.73 12.16 -14.39
CA VAL A 3 13.49 11.51 -13.31
C VAL A 3 13.66 12.44 -12.11
N GLU A 4 13.76 13.74 -12.37
CA GLU A 4 13.97 14.80 -11.39
C GLU A 4 12.73 15.01 -10.49
N ASP A 5 11.56 14.55 -10.94
CA ASP A 5 10.31 14.57 -10.16
C ASP A 5 10.33 13.55 -9.00
N LEU A 6 11.24 12.57 -9.04
CA LEU A 6 11.38 11.56 -7.97
C LEU A 6 11.88 12.20 -6.68
N VAL A 7 11.28 11.78 -5.57
CA VAL A 7 11.55 12.32 -4.23
C VAL A 7 12.21 11.25 -3.36
N ILE A 8 13.29 11.61 -2.69
CA ILE A 8 13.85 10.82 -1.59
C ILE A 8 13.31 11.41 -0.29
N ALA A 9 12.70 10.57 0.53
CA ALA A 9 12.21 10.94 1.86
C ALA A 9 12.79 10.01 2.93
N ASN A 10 12.99 10.55 4.15
CA ASN A 10 13.44 9.76 5.29
C ASN A 10 12.27 9.07 6.02
N GLY A 11 12.56 8.26 7.03
CA GLY A 11 11.54 7.57 7.85
C GLY A 11 10.62 8.50 8.65
N ALA A 12 10.93 9.80 8.74
CA ALA A 12 10.03 10.80 9.33
C ALA A 12 9.04 11.41 8.32
N GLY A 13 9.15 11.06 7.03
CA GLY A 13 8.37 11.65 5.95
C GLY A 13 8.88 13.00 5.46
N GLU A 14 10.10 13.37 5.84
CA GLU A 14 10.73 14.62 5.41
C GLU A 14 11.44 14.42 4.07
N LYS A 15 11.26 15.38 3.16
CA LYS A 15 11.95 15.37 1.86
C LYS A 15 13.44 15.64 2.03
N LEU A 16 14.27 14.69 1.60
CA LEU A 16 15.72 14.82 1.53
C LEU A 16 16.20 15.37 0.19
N SER A 17 15.56 14.96 -0.92
CA SER A 17 15.91 15.44 -2.27
C SER A 17 14.74 15.29 -3.26
N GLY A 18 14.88 15.88 -4.45
CA GLY A 18 13.87 15.85 -5.52
C GLY A 18 13.06 17.15 -5.62
N THR A 19 12.56 17.46 -6.82
CA THR A 19 11.77 18.68 -7.08
C THR A 19 10.31 18.49 -6.69
N GLY A 20 9.81 17.26 -6.71
CA GLY A 20 8.44 16.89 -6.36
C GLY A 20 8.09 17.09 -4.88
N LYS A 21 6.85 16.69 -4.56
CA LYS A 21 6.35 16.57 -3.18
C LYS A 21 6.36 15.11 -2.76
N VAL A 22 6.53 14.86 -1.46
CA VAL A 22 6.31 13.53 -0.89
C VAL A 22 4.87 13.11 -1.19
N SER A 23 4.68 11.84 -1.57
CA SER A 23 3.36 11.28 -1.89
C SER A 23 2.39 11.44 -0.72
N SER A 24 1.11 11.70 -0.98
CA SER A 24 0.08 11.66 0.07
C SER A 24 0.02 10.26 0.70
N GLU A 25 0.25 9.20 -0.08
CA GLU A 25 0.21 7.82 0.39
C GLU A 25 1.50 7.37 1.12
N PHE A 26 2.39 8.31 1.48
CA PHE A 26 3.71 8.00 2.03
C PHE A 26 3.67 7.11 3.27
N PHE A 27 2.75 7.37 4.21
CA PHE A 27 2.68 6.59 5.46
C PHE A 27 2.30 5.12 5.25
N THR A 28 1.53 4.83 4.20
CA THR A 28 1.19 3.47 3.77
C THR A 28 2.45 2.76 3.25
N HIS A 29 3.26 3.43 2.43
CA HIS A 29 4.53 2.89 1.93
C HIS A 29 5.54 2.69 3.07
N LEU A 30 5.67 3.67 3.98
CA LEU A 30 6.59 3.60 5.11
C LEU A 30 6.27 2.40 6.02
N ALA A 31 4.98 2.20 6.36
CA ALA A 31 4.57 1.07 7.18
C ALA A 31 4.95 -0.27 6.55
N ALA A 32 4.84 -0.41 5.23
CA ALA A 32 5.28 -1.62 4.54
C ALA A 32 6.80 -1.86 4.65
N TYR A 33 7.64 -0.83 4.49
CA TYR A 33 9.09 -0.98 4.70
C TYR A 33 9.47 -1.28 6.16
N GLU A 34 8.71 -0.75 7.12
CA GLU A 34 8.96 -0.98 8.55
C GLU A 34 8.55 -2.39 9.00
N GLU A 35 7.37 -2.87 8.58
CA GLU A 35 6.89 -4.21 8.95
C GLU A 35 7.57 -5.32 8.14
N ARG A 36 8.07 -5.02 6.94
CA ARG A 36 8.69 -6.00 6.04
C ARG A 36 10.10 -5.59 5.60
N PRO A 37 11.12 -5.86 6.41
CA PRO A 37 12.51 -5.56 6.06
C PRO A 37 13.03 -6.32 4.82
N ASP A 38 12.33 -7.33 4.35
CA ASP A 38 12.67 -8.16 3.18
C ASP A 38 12.22 -7.56 1.84
N ILE A 39 11.30 -6.58 1.82
CA ILE A 39 10.83 -5.96 0.58
C ILE A 39 11.73 -4.79 0.16
N GLN A 40 11.84 -4.58 -1.16
CA GLN A 40 12.61 -3.46 -1.72
C GLN A 40 11.74 -2.44 -2.46
N SER A 41 10.45 -2.70 -2.63
CA SER A 41 9.53 -1.82 -3.33
C SER A 41 8.09 -2.01 -2.87
N VAL A 42 7.30 -0.94 -2.99
CA VAL A 42 5.87 -0.91 -2.66
C VAL A 42 5.14 -0.16 -3.77
N VAL A 43 4.02 -0.73 -4.24
CA VAL A 43 3.15 -0.12 -5.25
C VAL A 43 1.77 0.10 -4.66
N HIS A 44 1.28 1.34 -4.74
CA HIS A 44 -0.11 1.69 -4.45
C HIS A 44 -0.85 1.98 -5.76
N ALA A 45 -2.03 1.39 -5.94
CA ALA A 45 -2.85 1.56 -7.15
C ALA A 45 -4.35 1.42 -6.83
N HIS A 46 -5.19 1.93 -7.73
CA HIS A 46 -6.66 1.87 -7.61
C HIS A 46 -7.29 1.02 -8.73
N PRO A 47 -7.05 -0.30 -8.79
CA PRO A 47 -7.66 -1.17 -9.79
C PRO A 47 -9.20 -1.21 -9.64
N PRO A 48 -9.99 -0.77 -10.64
CA PRO A 48 -11.44 -0.58 -10.48
C PRO A 48 -12.22 -1.83 -10.07
N LYS A 49 -11.78 -3.00 -10.54
CA LYS A 49 -12.44 -4.28 -10.22
C LYS A 49 -12.28 -4.68 -8.75
N VAL A 50 -11.07 -4.50 -8.21
CA VAL A 50 -10.76 -4.80 -6.80
C VAL A 50 -11.53 -3.86 -5.89
N ILE A 51 -11.53 -2.56 -6.20
CA ILE A 51 -12.31 -1.56 -5.45
C ILE A 51 -13.81 -1.86 -5.53
N GLY A 52 -14.32 -2.21 -6.72
CA GLY A 52 -15.73 -2.55 -6.89
C GLY A 52 -16.15 -3.76 -6.04
N LEU A 53 -15.32 -4.80 -5.98
CA LEU A 53 -15.59 -6.00 -5.17
C LEU A 53 -15.55 -5.70 -3.67
N THR A 54 -14.56 -4.95 -3.19
CA THR A 54 -14.47 -4.60 -1.76
C THR A 54 -15.62 -3.70 -1.32
N LEU A 55 -16.03 -2.73 -2.14
CA LEU A 55 -17.21 -1.89 -1.87
C LEU A 55 -18.53 -2.67 -1.91
N ALA A 56 -18.61 -3.74 -2.71
CA ALA A 56 -19.75 -4.65 -2.74
C ALA A 56 -19.75 -5.66 -1.57
N GLY A 57 -18.75 -5.63 -0.69
CA GLY A 57 -18.64 -6.52 0.47
C GLY A 57 -18.13 -7.92 0.13
N HIS A 58 -17.55 -8.14 -1.04
CA HIS A 58 -16.94 -9.41 -1.41
C HIS A 58 -15.53 -9.51 -0.81
N SER A 59 -15.24 -10.63 -0.15
CA SER A 59 -13.90 -10.91 0.34
C SER A 59 -12.97 -11.36 -0.78
N LEU A 60 -11.77 -10.79 -0.84
CA LEU A 60 -10.71 -11.22 -1.77
C LEU A 60 -9.80 -12.31 -1.17
N THR A 61 -10.17 -12.85 -0.02
CA THR A 61 -9.51 -14.02 0.60
C THR A 61 -10.21 -15.35 0.25
N GLU A 62 -11.30 -15.31 -0.50
CA GLU A 62 -12.00 -16.51 -0.94
C GLU A 62 -11.14 -17.36 -1.88
N LEU A 63 -11.16 -18.68 -1.69
CA LEU A 63 -10.40 -19.65 -2.47
C LEU A 63 -11.09 -19.94 -3.81
N LEU A 64 -11.25 -18.91 -4.65
CA LEU A 64 -11.97 -19.01 -5.92
C LEU A 64 -11.21 -19.80 -6.98
N LEU A 65 -9.89 -19.63 -7.03
CA LEU A 65 -9.00 -20.25 -8.01
C LEU A 65 -7.74 -20.75 -7.29
N PRO A 66 -7.35 -22.03 -7.44
CA PRO A 66 -6.14 -22.57 -6.84
C PRO A 66 -4.89 -21.75 -7.18
N GLU A 67 -4.79 -21.24 -8.41
CA GLU A 67 -3.66 -20.45 -8.89
C GLU A 67 -3.45 -19.17 -8.08
N VAL A 68 -4.54 -18.50 -7.67
CA VAL A 68 -4.48 -17.27 -6.85
C VAL A 68 -3.94 -17.60 -5.47
N VAL A 69 -4.40 -18.71 -4.88
CA VAL A 69 -3.96 -19.16 -3.56
C VAL A 69 -2.47 -19.49 -3.57
N PHE A 70 -1.99 -20.18 -4.59
CA PHE A 70 -0.57 -20.54 -4.70
C PHE A 70 0.33 -19.35 -5.08
N ALA A 71 -0.15 -18.42 -5.93
CA ALA A 71 0.67 -17.33 -6.44
C ALA A 71 0.72 -16.11 -5.51
N VAL A 72 -0.40 -15.76 -4.86
CA VAL A 72 -0.56 -14.51 -4.10
C VAL A 72 -0.97 -14.77 -2.65
N GLY A 73 -1.54 -15.94 -2.35
CA GLY A 73 -2.13 -16.22 -1.05
C GLY A 73 -3.50 -15.54 -0.90
N GLY A 74 -3.81 -15.07 0.31
CA GLY A 74 -5.02 -14.28 0.57
C GLY A 74 -4.78 -12.79 0.35
N ILE A 75 -5.74 -12.08 -0.24
CA ILE A 75 -5.71 -10.62 -0.38
C ILE A 75 -6.61 -10.01 0.71
N PRO A 76 -6.06 -9.61 1.88
CA PRO A 76 -6.86 -9.07 2.95
C PRO A 76 -7.43 -7.69 2.60
N THR A 77 -8.60 -7.37 3.15
CA THR A 77 -9.17 -6.02 3.12
C THR A 77 -8.99 -5.39 4.50
N THR A 78 -8.53 -4.15 4.53
CA THR A 78 -8.34 -3.37 5.76
C THR A 78 -9.53 -2.46 6.03
N GLU A 79 -9.66 -1.99 7.26
CA GLU A 79 -10.57 -0.90 7.63
C GLU A 79 -10.25 0.39 6.85
N TYR A 80 -11.26 1.24 6.69
CA TYR A 80 -11.09 2.55 6.05
C TYR A 80 -10.11 3.43 6.84
N ALA A 81 -9.21 4.08 6.10
CA ALA A 81 -8.35 5.14 6.61
C ALA A 81 -8.46 6.36 5.68
N THR A 82 -8.37 7.56 6.26
CA THR A 82 -8.45 8.78 5.45
C THR A 82 -7.21 8.89 4.55
N PRO A 83 -7.35 9.03 3.22
CA PRO A 83 -6.21 9.17 2.32
C PRO A 83 -5.29 10.33 2.73
N GLY A 84 -3.98 10.12 2.70
CA GLY A 84 -3.01 11.12 3.15
C GLY A 84 -2.75 11.15 4.67
N SER A 85 -3.54 10.45 5.48
CA SER A 85 -3.37 10.44 6.94
C SER A 85 -2.38 9.37 7.39
N LYS A 86 -1.89 9.50 8.63
CA LYS A 86 -1.07 8.46 9.27
C LYS A 86 -1.84 7.15 9.50
N GLU A 87 -3.17 7.22 9.52
CA GLU A 87 -4.05 6.05 9.75
C GLU A 87 -3.85 5.01 8.64
N GLY A 88 -3.57 5.45 7.40
CA GLY A 88 -3.33 4.54 6.27
C GLY A 88 -2.21 3.54 6.54
N GLY A 89 -1.13 3.98 7.18
CA GLY A 89 -0.07 3.09 7.65
C GLY A 89 -0.52 2.21 8.82
N MET A 90 -1.31 2.72 9.77
CA MET A 90 -1.73 1.98 10.96
C MET A 90 -2.64 0.80 10.64
N VAL A 91 -3.63 0.99 9.78
CA VAL A 91 -4.66 -0.03 9.51
C VAL A 91 -4.10 -1.25 8.77
N ILE A 92 -3.00 -1.09 8.03
CA ILE A 92 -2.41 -2.19 7.25
C ILE A 92 -1.35 -3.01 8.01
N ARG A 93 -0.77 -2.50 9.11
CA ARG A 93 0.43 -3.12 9.74
C ARG A 93 0.26 -4.60 10.07
N GLU A 94 -0.85 -4.95 10.71
CA GLU A 94 -1.11 -6.34 11.11
C GLU A 94 -1.33 -7.28 9.93
N LEU A 95 -1.69 -6.75 8.75
CA LEU A 95 -2.01 -7.52 7.55
C LEU A 95 -0.81 -7.77 6.64
N ILE A 96 0.26 -7.01 6.80
CA ILE A 96 1.43 -7.04 5.91
C ILE A 96 2.66 -7.69 6.53
N ARG A 97 2.57 -8.19 7.77
CA ARG A 97 3.66 -8.93 8.44
C ARG A 97 4.04 -10.23 7.72
#